data_AF-A0A952LTX9-F1
#
_entry.id   AF-A0A952LTX9-F1
#
_cell.length_a   1.000
_cell.length_b   1.000
_cell.length_c   1.000
_cell.angle_alpha   90.00
_cell.angle_beta   90.00
_cell.angle_gamma   90.00
#
_symmetry.space_group_name_H-M   'P 1'
#
loop_
_entity.id
_entity.type
_entity.pdbx_description
1 polymer ?
#
loop_
_entity_poly.entity_id
_entity_poly.type
_entity_poly.pdbx_seq_one_letter_code
_entity_poly.pdbx_strand_id
1 'polypeptide(L)'
;MSETQHLFVYGTLAPGQPNEHILSDLSGTWQPATVKGYLKQQGWGADMGYPGLILDKAGEEIKGFLLSSGQLSAQWDVLDTFEGDQYNRVVADVFLDDGNFVKAHLYVLSLLHTSN
;
A
#
# COMPACT_ATOMS: atom_id res chain seq x y z
N MET A 1 0.27 15.09 -16.36
CA MET A 1 -0.64 14.71 -15.27
C MET A 1 0.24 14.36 -14.10
N SER A 2 0.11 15.01 -12.95
CA SER A 2 0.98 14.73 -11.81
C SER A 2 0.62 13.34 -11.28
N GLU A 3 1.53 12.37 -11.44
CA GLU A 3 1.40 11.10 -10.73
C GLU A 3 1.33 11.37 -9.23
N THR A 4 0.49 10.60 -8.55
CA THR A 4 0.15 10.88 -7.17
C THR A 4 1.36 10.60 -6.28
N GLN A 5 1.86 11.62 -5.58
CA GLN A 5 3.05 11.52 -4.72
C GLN A 5 2.74 10.90 -3.36
N HIS A 6 1.78 9.98 -3.32
CA HIS A 6 1.24 9.40 -2.10
C HIS A 6 1.20 7.88 -2.23
N LEU A 7 1.79 7.17 -1.26
CA LEU A 7 1.80 5.72 -1.15
C LEU A 7 1.21 5.30 0.20
N PHE A 8 0.16 4.50 0.18
CA PHE A 8 -0.38 3.89 1.38
C PHE A 8 0.21 2.50 1.60
N VAL A 9 0.81 2.30 2.77
CA VAL A 9 1.40 1.04 3.21
C VAL A 9 0.68 0.53 4.45
N TYR A 10 0.39 -0.77 4.48
CA TYR A 10 -0.34 -1.43 5.58
C TYR A 10 0.39 -2.68 6.08
N GLY A 11 1.63 -2.89 5.65
CA GLY A 11 2.37 -4.13 5.92
C GLY A 11 3.88 -3.92 6.08
N THR A 12 4.67 -4.81 5.49
CA THR A 12 6.14 -4.90 5.68
C THR A 12 6.93 -3.65 5.29
N LEU A 13 6.33 -2.74 4.51
CA LEU A 13 6.92 -1.47 4.08
C LEU A 13 6.71 -0.31 5.07
N ALA A 14 5.94 -0.52 6.15
CA ALA A 14 5.71 0.52 7.14
C ALA A 14 7.00 0.88 7.92
N PRO A 15 7.09 2.08 8.52
CA PRO A 15 8.21 2.44 9.38
C PRO A 15 8.42 1.43 10.51
N GLY A 16 9.67 1.04 10.76
CA GLY A 16 10.07 0.05 11.76
C GLY A 16 9.91 -1.42 11.33
N GLN A 17 9.58 -1.67 10.07
CA GLN A 17 9.38 -3.03 9.52
C GLN A 17 10.62 -3.48 8.72
N PRO A 18 10.82 -4.80 8.49
CA PRO A 18 12.02 -5.32 7.83
C PRO A 18 12.29 -4.70 6.44
N ASN A 19 11.24 -4.28 5.73
CA ASN A 19 11.35 -3.72 4.39
C ASN A 19 11.26 -2.18 4.37
N GLU A 20 11.36 -1.51 5.52
CA GLU A 20 11.34 -0.03 5.55
C GLU A 20 12.45 0.57 4.68
N HIS A 21 13.59 -0.13 4.57
CA HIS A 21 14.76 0.30 3.80
C HIS A 21 14.46 0.58 2.32
N ILE A 22 13.43 -0.05 1.76
CA ILE A 22 12.97 0.18 0.39
C ILE A 22 12.39 1.59 0.23
N LEU A 23 11.84 2.15 1.30
CA LEU A 23 11.25 3.49 1.34
C LEU A 23 12.09 4.49 2.15
N SER A 24 13.06 4.04 2.94
CA SER A 24 13.94 4.91 3.75
C SER A 24 14.74 5.91 2.91
N ASP A 25 15.04 5.58 1.65
CA ASP A 25 15.72 6.48 0.71
C ASP A 25 14.81 7.62 0.22
N LEU A 26 13.50 7.52 0.42
CA LEU A 26 12.54 8.56 0.04
C LEU A 26 12.44 9.61 1.14
N SER A 27 12.80 10.84 0.79
CA SER A 27 12.52 11.99 1.64
C SER A 27 11.03 12.29 1.57
N GLY A 28 10.28 11.95 2.62
CA GLY A 28 8.83 12.09 2.67
C GLY A 28 8.28 12.20 4.08
N THR A 29 6.99 12.50 4.18
CA THR A 29 6.26 12.54 5.45
C THR A 29 5.36 11.33 5.58
N TRP A 30 5.45 10.66 6.72
CA TRP A 30 4.56 9.58 7.11
C TRP A 30 3.43 10.12 7.97
N GLN A 31 2.20 9.77 7.63
CA GLN A 31 1.03 10.10 8.44
C GLN A 31 0.13 8.87 8.59
N PRO A 32 -0.49 8.66 9.76
CA PRO A 32 -1.43 7.57 9.96
C PRO A 32 -2.64 7.74 9.04
N ALA A 33 -3.08 6.64 8.43
CA ALA A 33 -4.18 6.64 7.51
C ALA A 33 -4.91 5.30 7.50
N THR A 34 -6.11 5.27 6.92
CA THR A 34 -6.93 4.05 6.80
C THR A 34 -7.51 3.91 5.40
N VAL A 35 -7.78 2.67 5.01
CA VAL A 35 -8.51 2.32 3.77
C VAL A 35 -9.63 1.35 4.10
N LYS A 36 -10.63 1.25 3.23
CA LYS A 36 -11.70 0.25 3.38
C LYS A 36 -11.43 -0.97 2.52
N GLY A 37 -11.44 -2.15 3.16
CA GLY A 37 -11.21 -3.39 2.46
C GLY A 37 -11.20 -4.62 3.36
N TYR A 38 -10.70 -5.72 2.83
CA TYR A 38 -10.54 -6.97 3.55
C TYR A 38 -9.09 -7.42 3.50
N LEU A 39 -8.58 -7.86 4.64
CA LEU A 39 -7.28 -8.51 4.72
C LEU A 39 -7.45 -10.01 4.43
N LYS A 40 -6.70 -10.54 3.46
CA LYS A 40 -6.62 -11.96 3.16
C LYS A 40 -5.21 -12.46 3.42
N GLN A 41 -5.10 -13.61 4.07
CA GLN A 41 -3.84 -14.33 4.22
C GLN A 41 -3.42 -14.95 2.88
N GLN A 42 -3.12 -14.09 1.90
CA GLN A 42 -2.69 -14.40 0.54
C GLN A 42 -1.62 -13.39 0.13
N GLY A 43 -0.80 -13.76 -0.87
CA GLY A 43 0.39 -13.01 -1.30
C GLY A 43 1.64 -13.39 -0.51
N TRP A 44 2.84 -13.07 -1.03
CA TRP A 44 4.10 -13.40 -0.36
C TRP A 44 4.23 -12.72 1.02
N GLY A 45 3.58 -11.56 1.22
CA GLY A 45 3.55 -10.88 2.52
C GLY A 45 2.82 -11.70 3.60
N ALA A 46 1.86 -12.55 3.22
CA ALA A 46 1.09 -13.34 4.18
C ALA A 46 1.95 -14.40 4.89
N ASP A 47 2.94 -14.97 4.20
CA ASP A 47 3.91 -15.89 4.80
C ASP A 47 4.79 -15.20 5.85
N MET A 48 4.93 -13.87 5.77
CA MET A 48 5.60 -13.04 6.77
C MET A 48 4.65 -12.50 7.85
N GLY A 49 3.37 -12.87 7.81
CA GLY A 49 2.34 -12.40 8.75
C GLY A 49 1.63 -11.10 8.34
N TYR A 50 1.85 -10.62 7.12
CA TYR A 50 1.22 -9.41 6.57
C TYR A 50 0.20 -9.80 5.51
N PRO A 51 -1.08 -9.96 5.87
CA PRO A 51 -2.12 -10.33 4.91
C PRO A 51 -2.23 -9.28 3.81
N GLY A 52 -2.43 -9.70 2.57
CA GLY A 52 -2.69 -8.79 1.47
C GLY A 52 -4.07 -8.14 1.54
N LEU A 53 -4.13 -6.91 1.04
CA LEU A 53 -5.33 -6.07 1.04
C LEU A 53 -6.17 -6.30 -0.21
N ILE A 54 -7.48 -6.43 -0.03
CA ILE A 54 -8.48 -6.33 -1.09
C ILE A 54 -9.32 -5.08 -0.81
N LEU A 55 -9.33 -4.12 -1.75
CA LEU A 55 -10.15 -2.93 -1.60
C LEU A 55 -11.64 -3.25 -1.74
N ASP A 56 -12.41 -2.83 -0.74
CA ASP A 56 -13.85 -2.97 -0.73
C ASP A 56 -14.48 -1.90 0.17
N LYS A 57 -15.43 -1.14 -0.37
CA LYS A 57 -16.12 -0.07 0.38
C LYS A 57 -17.00 -0.59 1.51
N ALA A 58 -17.48 -1.83 1.40
CA ALA A 58 -18.22 -2.53 2.44
C ALA A 58 -17.30 -3.26 3.42
N GLY A 59 -15.98 -3.22 3.19
CA GLY A 59 -14.98 -3.82 4.05
C GLY A 59 -14.71 -3.03 5.33
N GLU A 60 -13.73 -3.53 6.05
CA GLU A 60 -13.26 -3.03 7.33
C GLU A 60 -12.27 -1.89 7.14
N GLU A 61 -12.08 -1.07 8.17
CA GLU A 61 -11.06 -0.02 8.17
C GLU A 61 -9.68 -0.63 8.46
N ILE A 62 -8.86 -0.70 7.44
CA ILE A 62 -7.51 -1.23 7.49
C ILE A 62 -6.56 -0.09 7.77
N LYS A 63 -5.90 -0.17 8.93
CA LYS A 63 -4.93 0.83 9.39
C LYS A 63 -3.61 0.65 8.67
N GLY A 64 -3.03 1.79 8.29
CA GLY A 64 -1.72 1.85 7.67
C GLY A 64 -1.12 3.24 7.82
N PHE A 65 -0.16 3.52 6.96
CA PHE A 65 0.52 4.80 6.89
C PHE A 65 0.53 5.30 5.46
N LEU A 66 0.29 6.59 5.30
CA LEU A 66 0.45 7.30 4.05
C LEU A 66 1.82 7.96 4.03
N LEU A 67 2.66 7.56 3.07
CA LEU A 67 3.89 8.23 2.71
C LEU A 67 3.60 9.27 1.63
N SER A 68 3.87 10.54 1.93
CA SER A 68 3.87 11.61 0.94
C SER A 68 5.31 11.96 0.56
N SER A 69 5.71 11.70 -0.68
CA SER A 69 7.05 12.03 -1.17
C SER A 69 7.04 12.35 -2.67
N GLY A 70 7.74 13.42 -3.03
CA GLY A 70 7.96 13.79 -4.43
C GLY A 70 8.87 12.83 -5.19
N GLN A 71 9.57 11.94 -4.50
CA GLN A 71 10.49 10.96 -5.09
C GLN A 71 9.81 9.61 -5.41
N LEU A 72 8.54 9.43 -5.02
CA LEU A 72 7.82 8.17 -5.26
C LEU A 72 7.73 7.80 -6.73
N SER A 73 7.68 8.79 -7.64
CA SER A 73 7.65 8.53 -9.08
C SER A 73 8.86 7.75 -9.58
N ALA A 74 10.02 7.86 -8.91
CA ALA A 74 11.22 7.09 -9.24
C ALA A 74 11.26 5.71 -8.56
N GLN A 75 10.47 5.51 -7.49
CA GLN A 75 10.44 4.26 -6.73
C GLN A 75 9.37 3.29 -7.22
N TRP A 76 8.47 3.74 -8.09
CA TRP A 76 7.38 2.93 -8.63
C TRP A 76 7.86 1.63 -9.28
N ASP A 77 8.89 1.68 -10.11
CA ASP A 77 9.47 0.49 -10.74
C ASP A 77 10.05 -0.49 -9.71
N VAL A 78 10.71 0.02 -8.66
CA VAL A 78 11.31 -0.80 -7.59
C VAL A 78 10.22 -1.50 -6.79
N LEU A 79 9.17 -0.76 -6.42
CA LEU A 79 8.04 -1.29 -5.66
C LEU A 79 7.24 -2.31 -6.47
N ASP A 80 6.98 -2.03 -7.74
CA ASP A 80 6.27 -2.97 -8.63
C ASP A 80 7.08 -4.26 -8.82
N THR A 81 8.41 -4.15 -8.95
CA THR A 81 9.30 -5.32 -9.05
C THR A 81 9.35 -6.11 -7.75
N PHE A 82 9.36 -5.43 -6.60
CA PHE A 82 9.41 -6.06 -5.28
C PHE A 82 8.12 -6.81 -4.95
N GLU A 83 6.98 -6.18 -5.20
CA GLU A 83 5.67 -6.76 -4.94
C GLU A 83 5.31 -7.85 -5.97
N GLY A 84 5.80 -7.70 -7.20
CA GLY A 84 5.66 -8.66 -8.29
C GLY A 84 4.21 -8.88 -8.74
N ASP A 85 3.97 -9.97 -9.47
CA ASP A 85 2.64 -10.29 -10.03
C ASP A 85 1.56 -10.61 -8.98
N GLN A 86 1.95 -10.79 -7.72
CA GLN A 86 1.02 -11.11 -6.63
C GLN A 86 0.25 -9.90 -6.11
N TYR A 87 0.74 -8.68 -6.38
CA TYR A 87 0.04 -7.46 -5.99
C TYR A 87 -0.05 -6.48 -7.17
N ASN A 88 -1.18 -5.80 -7.27
CA ASN A 88 -1.39 -4.75 -8.26
C ASN A 88 -1.36 -3.39 -7.57
N ARG A 89 -0.59 -2.46 -8.14
CA ARG A 89 -0.66 -1.05 -7.75
C ARG A 89 -1.95 -0.43 -8.29
N VAL A 90 -2.80 0.00 -7.38
CA VAL A 90 -4.04 0.73 -7.71
C VAL A 90 -4.06 2.07 -7.01
N VAL A 91 -4.93 2.97 -7.46
CA VAL A 91 -5.19 4.24 -6.77
C VAL A 91 -6.52 4.13 -6.04
N ALA A 92 -6.52 4.38 -4.72
CA ALA A 92 -7.74 4.40 -3.92
C ALA A 92 -7.81 5.61 -3.00
N ASP A 93 -9.00 5.82 -2.45
CA ASP A 93 -9.24 6.85 -1.46
C ASP A 93 -8.75 6.36 -0.10
N VAL A 94 -7.78 7.08 0.45
CA VAL A 94 -7.15 6.84 1.74
C VAL A 94 -7.66 7.90 2.71
N PHE A 95 -8.24 7.47 3.81
CA PHE A 95 -8.80 8.33 4.84
C PHE A 95 -7.71 8.70 5.85
N LEU A 96 -7.60 10.00 6.13
CA LEU A 96 -6.70 10.57 7.11
C LEU A 96 -7.43 10.73 8.45
N ASP A 97 -6.68 10.92 9.53
CA ASP A 97 -7.22 11.09 10.89
C ASP A 97 -8.08 12.36 11.04
N ASP A 98 -7.87 13.35 10.16
CA ASP A 98 -8.64 14.61 10.11
C ASP A 98 -10.04 14.45 9.47
N GLY A 99 -10.39 13.23 9.02
CA GLY A 99 -11.64 12.93 8.33
C GLY A 99 -11.63 13.26 6.83
N ASN A 100 -10.54 13.83 6.30
CA ASN A 100 -10.36 14.00 4.87
C ASN A 100 -9.91 12.68 4.22
N PHE A 101 -10.04 12.60 2.91
CA PHE A 101 -9.45 11.53 2.13
C PHE A 101 -8.57 12.09 1.01
N VAL A 102 -7.53 11.35 0.68
CA VAL A 102 -6.63 11.65 -0.43
C VAL A 102 -6.51 10.44 -1.33
N LYS A 103 -6.27 10.67 -2.61
CA LYS A 103 -5.92 9.59 -3.53
C LYS A 103 -4.46 9.21 -3.30
N ALA A 104 -4.22 7.92 -3.14
CA ALA A 104 -2.87 7.38 -3.01
C ALA A 104 -2.75 6.06 -3.76
N HIS A 105 -1.53 5.73 -4.14
CA HIS A 105 -1.18 4.42 -4.63
C HIS A 105 -1.07 3.43 -3.47
N LEU A 106 -1.48 2.19 -3.71
CA LEU A 106 -1.41 1.10 -2.76
C LEU A 106 -1.37 -0.23 -3.50
N TYR A 107 -0.76 -1.22 -2.86
CA TYR A 107 -0.66 -2.57 -3.39
C TYR A 107 -1.78 -3.43 -2.85
N VAL A 108 -2.67 -3.87 -3.74
CA VAL A 108 -3.75 -4.79 -3.42
C VAL A 108 -3.43 -6.16 -3.98
N LEU A 109 -3.97 -7.21 -3.38
CA LEU A 109 -3.80 -8.57 -3.90
C LEU A 109 -4.28 -8.65 -5.34
N SER A 110 -3.41 -9.18 -6.19
CA SER A 110 -3.76 -9.56 -7.54
C SER A 110 -4.65 -10.80 -7.46
N LEU A 111 -5.96 -10.59 -7.49
CA LEU A 111 -6.96 -11.66 -7.48
C LEU A 111 -6.99 -12.47 -8.81
N LEU A 112 -5.98 -12.33 -9.67
CA LEU A 112 -5.93 -12.91 -11.01
C LEU A 112 -5.55 -14.40 -11.07
N HIS A 113 -5.50 -15.13 -9.95
CA HIS A 113 -5.34 -16.59 -9.96
C HIS A 113 -6.41 -17.30 -9.13
N THR A 114 -7.67 -17.18 -9.53
CA THR A 114 -8.61 -18.31 -9.37
C THR A 114 -8.73 -19.04 -10.71
N SER A 115 -7.83 -19.97 -10.94
CA SER A 115 -8.02 -21.07 -11.89
C SER A 115 -7.21 -22.25 -11.38
N ASN A 116 -7.84 -23.06 -10.53
CA ASN A 116 -7.92 -24.52 -10.69
C ASN A 116 -8.99 -25.09 -9.76
#